data_AF-A0A971LHB7-F1
#
_entry.id   AF-A0A971LHB7-F1
#
_cell.length_a   1.000
_cell.length_b   1.000
_cell.length_c   1.000
_cell.angle_alpha   90.00
_cell.angle_beta   90.00
_cell.angle_gamma   90.00
#
_symmetry.space_group_name_H-M   'P 1'
#
loop_
_entity.id
_entity.type
_entity.pdbx_description
1 polymer ?
#
loop_
_entity_poly.entity_id
_entity_poly.type
_entity_poly.pdbx_seq_one_letter_code
_entity_poly.pdbx_strand_id
1 'polypeptide(L)'
;MEKRILELKQLLKELIDGVEPGVVRSRFSVDFGSLDPLELAAAEELLAAEGTPLDEIQRANELHTNLTAKNIIKKEPSDRIDLISGHPAYVFLGENEGLSEFINDKLNPDFRKYLNSLEDKDRLNLEADAEELMSIVKHYDRKENLLFPYLEQAGITVPPQVMWGVDDVIRDLLRLFAKVIKQVPVMPKRIEMIYERLIPQLESMVVKERDFLIPMLDHHMTERDWELVAQESSIIGYVFNRGIEGASNSDAMSWLQQQSGQSIAAVDSDNNNDGRVIIPSGDLTLDQ
;
A
#
# COMPACT_ATOMS: atom_id res chain seq x y z
N MET A 1 -5.50 11.08 -26.62
CA MET A 1 -4.65 10.97 -25.43
C MET A 1 -4.27 12.35 -24.91
N GLU A 2 -3.50 13.14 -25.65
CA GLU A 2 -3.06 14.49 -25.21
C GLU A 2 -4.20 15.44 -24.80
N LYS A 3 -5.30 15.51 -25.57
CA LYS A 3 -6.48 16.32 -25.21
C LYS A 3 -7.11 15.89 -23.87
N ARG A 4 -7.19 14.58 -23.60
CA ARG A 4 -7.79 14.04 -22.36
C ARG A 4 -6.91 14.36 -21.15
N ILE A 5 -5.59 14.23 -21.29
CA ILE A 5 -4.63 14.59 -20.24
C ILE A 5 -4.76 16.08 -19.88
N LEU A 6 -4.91 16.97 -20.87
CA LEU A 6 -5.10 18.40 -20.61
C LEU A 6 -6.42 18.72 -19.91
N GLU A 7 -7.49 18.00 -20.23
CA GLU A 7 -8.79 18.13 -19.56
C GLU A 7 -8.70 17.62 -18.10
N LEU A 8 -8.05 16.48 -17.85
CA LEU A 8 -7.78 15.99 -16.50
C LEU A 8 -6.93 16.99 -15.70
N LYS A 9 -5.87 17.53 -16.30
CA LYS A 9 -5.04 18.57 -15.71
C LYS A 9 -5.87 19.79 -15.30
N GLN A 10 -6.81 20.21 -16.15
CA GLN A 10 -7.68 21.34 -15.85
C GLN A 10 -8.64 21.03 -14.69
N LEU A 11 -9.19 19.81 -14.62
CA LEU A 11 -10.03 19.39 -13.48
C LEU A 11 -9.23 19.35 -12.17
N LEU A 12 -7.99 18.86 -12.21
CA LEU A 12 -7.09 18.88 -11.06
C LEU A 12 -6.78 20.32 -10.62
N LYS A 13 -6.52 21.22 -11.57
CA LYS A 13 -6.31 22.64 -11.28
C LYS A 13 -7.54 23.30 -10.64
N GLU A 14 -8.74 22.98 -11.12
CA GLU A 14 -9.99 23.47 -10.50
C GLU A 14 -10.12 23.01 -9.04
N LEU A 15 -9.73 21.77 -8.72
CA LEU A 15 -9.69 21.29 -7.34
C LEU A 15 -8.68 22.06 -6.48
N ILE A 16 -7.51 22.37 -7.04
CA ILE A 16 -6.48 23.18 -6.37
C ILE A 16 -6.99 24.60 -6.11
N ASP A 17 -7.69 25.19 -7.08
CA ASP A 17 -8.29 26.53 -6.99
C ASP A 17 -9.52 26.59 -6.04
N GLY A 18 -9.90 25.45 -5.43
CA GLY A 18 -10.93 25.36 -4.40
C GLY A 18 -12.35 25.15 -4.92
N VAL A 19 -12.52 24.70 -6.17
CA VAL A 19 -13.82 24.27 -6.68
C VAL A 19 -14.30 23.05 -5.88
N GLU A 20 -15.59 23.04 -5.54
CA GLU A 20 -16.16 21.98 -4.71
C GLU A 20 -15.95 20.59 -5.37
N PRO A 21 -15.44 19.59 -4.63
CA PRO A 21 -15.20 18.24 -5.15
C PRO A 21 -16.44 17.60 -5.79
N GLY A 22 -17.65 17.91 -5.29
CA GLY A 22 -18.90 17.42 -5.87
C GLY A 22 -19.13 17.90 -7.30
N VAL A 23 -18.81 19.17 -7.59
CA VAL A 23 -18.94 19.76 -8.93
C VAL A 23 -17.94 19.14 -9.89
N VAL A 24 -16.69 18.98 -9.46
CA VAL A 24 -15.64 18.33 -10.25
C VAL A 24 -15.99 16.87 -10.51
N ARG A 25 -16.55 16.15 -9.53
CA ARG A 25 -17.02 14.77 -9.70
C ARG A 25 -18.09 14.63 -10.78
N SER A 26 -19.07 15.53 -10.80
CA SER A 26 -20.13 15.50 -11.81
C SER A 26 -19.57 15.71 -13.21
N ARG A 27 -18.64 16.66 -13.38
CA ARG A 27 -17.95 16.88 -14.67
C ARG A 27 -17.11 15.68 -15.07
N PHE A 28 -16.32 15.15 -14.14
CA PHE A 28 -15.53 13.95 -14.35
C PHE A 28 -16.39 12.77 -14.80
N SER A 29 -17.53 12.54 -14.14
CA SER A 29 -18.43 11.43 -14.49
C SER A 29 -19.09 11.59 -15.87
N VAL A 30 -19.30 12.82 -16.32
CA VAL A 30 -19.89 13.14 -17.64
C VAL A 30 -18.86 13.03 -18.75
N ASP A 31 -17.65 13.54 -18.51
CA ASP A 31 -16.61 13.69 -19.53
C ASP A 31 -15.65 12.47 -19.58
N PHE A 32 -15.46 11.80 -18.45
CA PHE A 32 -14.53 10.69 -18.23
C PHE A 32 -15.27 9.47 -17.66
N GLY A 33 -16.06 8.81 -18.51
CA GLY A 33 -16.72 7.56 -18.14
C GLY A 33 -15.75 6.50 -17.61
N SER A 34 -14.53 6.45 -18.17
CA SER A 34 -13.41 5.65 -17.67
C SER A 34 -12.09 6.42 -17.65
N LEU A 35 -11.19 6.02 -16.75
CA LEU A 35 -9.89 6.64 -16.49
C LEU A 35 -8.75 5.62 -16.58
N ASP A 36 -7.70 5.98 -17.29
CA ASP A 36 -6.42 5.27 -17.24
C ASP A 36 -5.53 5.92 -16.16
N PRO A 37 -4.97 5.16 -15.21
CA PRO A 37 -4.03 5.68 -14.21
C PRO A 37 -2.85 6.46 -14.82
N LEU A 38 -2.37 6.07 -16.00
CA LEU A 38 -1.29 6.78 -16.70
C LEU A 38 -1.74 8.13 -17.26
N GLU A 39 -3.02 8.28 -17.67
CA GLU A 39 -3.56 9.58 -18.09
C GLU A 39 -3.58 10.58 -16.91
N LEU A 40 -3.92 10.09 -15.72
CA LEU A 40 -3.94 10.90 -14.50
C LEU A 40 -2.52 11.27 -14.06
N ALA A 41 -1.60 10.31 -14.03
CA ALA A 41 -0.20 10.56 -13.72
C ALA A 41 0.40 11.60 -14.65
N ALA A 42 0.16 11.49 -15.96
CA ALA A 42 0.62 12.48 -16.93
C ALA A 42 0.02 13.87 -16.70
N ALA A 43 -1.23 13.97 -16.22
CA ALA A 43 -1.84 15.24 -15.87
C ALA A 43 -1.18 15.89 -14.64
N GLU A 44 -0.82 15.09 -13.63
CA GLU A 44 -0.08 15.54 -12.44
C GLU A 44 1.33 16.02 -12.80
N GLU A 45 2.03 15.28 -13.67
CA GLU A 45 3.33 15.68 -14.21
C GLU A 45 3.29 17.04 -14.91
N LEU A 46 2.26 17.29 -15.73
CA LEU A 46 2.09 18.57 -16.40
C LEU A 46 1.83 19.73 -15.43
N LEU A 47 1.07 19.50 -14.34
CA LEU A 47 0.87 20.51 -13.32
C LEU A 47 2.19 20.88 -12.63
N ALA A 48 2.97 19.88 -12.24
CA ALA A 48 4.27 20.10 -11.62
C ALA A 48 5.23 20.82 -12.59
N ALA A 49 5.25 20.43 -13.86
CA ALA A 49 6.07 21.08 -14.89
C ALA A 49 5.68 22.54 -15.15
N GLU A 50 4.40 22.90 -14.97
CA GLU A 50 3.89 24.27 -15.06
C GLU A 50 4.16 25.10 -13.78
N GLY A 51 4.78 24.50 -12.76
CA GLY A 51 5.19 25.16 -11.53
C GLY A 51 4.18 25.09 -10.40
N THR A 52 3.14 24.24 -10.50
CA THR A 52 2.24 23.97 -9.38
C THR A 52 3.03 23.28 -8.25
N PRO A 53 2.99 23.81 -7.01
CA PRO A 53 3.67 23.20 -5.88
C PRO A 53 3.21 21.76 -5.60
N LEU A 54 4.14 20.88 -5.22
CA LEU A 54 3.84 19.47 -4.95
C LEU A 54 2.80 19.30 -3.83
N ASP A 55 2.80 20.17 -2.82
CA ASP A 55 1.83 20.12 -1.72
C ASP A 55 0.40 20.48 -2.17
N GLU A 56 0.26 21.31 -3.21
CA GLU A 56 -1.04 21.59 -3.84
C GLU A 56 -1.54 20.38 -4.64
N ILE A 57 -0.64 19.74 -5.40
CA ILE A 57 -0.95 18.51 -6.14
C ILE A 57 -1.37 17.39 -5.17
N GLN A 58 -0.63 17.22 -4.07
CA GLN A 58 -0.94 16.26 -3.02
C GLN A 58 -2.33 16.49 -2.41
N ARG A 59 -2.69 17.74 -2.09
CA ARG A 59 -4.04 18.07 -1.57
C ARG A 59 -5.13 17.74 -2.58
N ALA A 60 -4.92 18.05 -3.86
CA ALA A 60 -5.87 17.70 -4.91
C ALA A 60 -5.98 16.17 -5.08
N ASN A 61 -4.89 15.43 -4.86
CA ASN A 61 -4.84 13.97 -4.92
C ASN A 61 -5.69 13.26 -3.86
N GLU A 62 -5.64 13.76 -2.63
CA GLU A 62 -6.53 13.31 -1.56
C GLU A 62 -8.02 13.49 -1.92
N LEU A 63 -8.36 14.60 -2.60
CA LEU A 63 -9.73 14.91 -2.99
C LEU A 63 -10.21 14.07 -4.19
N HIS A 64 -9.35 13.79 -5.18
CA HIS A 64 -9.79 13.15 -6.41
C HIS A 64 -9.75 11.62 -6.39
N THR A 65 -8.88 10.99 -5.59
CA THR A 65 -8.75 9.52 -5.53
C THR A 65 -10.11 8.84 -5.32
N ASN A 66 -10.90 9.36 -4.37
CA ASN A 66 -12.25 8.83 -4.07
C ASN A 66 -13.30 9.17 -5.14
N LEU A 67 -13.02 10.15 -6.00
CA LEU A 67 -13.90 10.53 -7.11
C LEU A 67 -13.66 9.63 -8.32
N THR A 68 -12.42 9.23 -8.57
CA THR A 68 -11.99 8.60 -9.82
C THR A 68 -11.76 7.09 -9.71
N ALA A 69 -11.52 6.54 -8.50
CA ALA A 69 -11.24 5.11 -8.30
C ALA A 69 -12.30 4.16 -8.88
N LYS A 70 -13.58 4.55 -8.89
CA LYS A 70 -14.67 3.73 -9.44
C LYS A 70 -14.67 3.65 -10.97
N ASN A 71 -13.99 4.58 -11.63
CA ASN A 71 -13.98 4.73 -13.08
C ASN A 71 -12.69 4.20 -13.71
N ILE A 72 -11.80 3.60 -12.94
CA ILE A 72 -10.52 3.12 -13.48
C ILE A 72 -10.76 1.92 -14.40
N ILE A 73 -10.12 1.98 -15.56
CA ILE A 73 -10.10 0.87 -16.53
C ILE A 73 -9.33 -0.29 -15.90
N LYS A 74 -10.02 -1.41 -15.68
CA LYS A 74 -9.41 -2.64 -15.19
C LYS A 74 -9.12 -3.55 -16.38
N LYS A 75 -7.92 -4.14 -16.40
CA LYS A 75 -7.56 -5.21 -17.35
C LYS A 75 -8.49 -6.41 -17.15
N GLU A 76 -8.62 -7.24 -18.19
CA GLU A 76 -9.31 -8.52 -18.08
C GLU A 76 -8.64 -9.40 -17.01
N PRO A 77 -9.39 -10.20 -16.23
CA PRO A 77 -8.84 -10.98 -15.13
C PRO A 77 -7.68 -11.90 -15.51
N SER A 78 -7.62 -12.39 -16.76
CA SER A 78 -6.51 -13.24 -17.24
C SER A 78 -5.18 -12.52 -17.34
N ASP A 79 -5.21 -11.20 -17.48
CA ASP A 79 -4.02 -10.37 -17.77
C ASP A 79 -3.58 -9.57 -16.54
N ARG A 80 -4.19 -9.86 -15.39
CA ARG A 80 -3.98 -9.17 -14.12
C ARG A 80 -2.99 -9.91 -13.23
N ILE A 81 -1.78 -9.37 -13.15
CA ILE A 81 -0.72 -9.90 -12.27
C ILE A 81 -1.12 -9.86 -10.79
N ASP A 82 -2.00 -8.93 -10.43
CA ASP A 82 -2.51 -8.74 -9.08
C ASP A 82 -3.61 -9.73 -8.68
N LEU A 83 -3.89 -10.71 -9.55
CA LEU A 83 -4.74 -11.88 -9.27
C LEU A 83 -3.94 -13.20 -9.23
N ILE A 84 -2.63 -13.16 -9.45
CA ILE A 84 -1.76 -14.34 -9.43
C ILE A 84 -1.28 -14.59 -7.99
N SER A 85 -1.69 -15.70 -7.40
CA SER A 85 -1.28 -16.11 -6.05
C SER A 85 0.25 -16.09 -5.89
N GLY A 86 0.72 -15.49 -4.80
CA GLY A 86 2.13 -15.32 -4.46
C GLY A 86 2.88 -14.25 -5.27
N HIS A 87 2.29 -13.72 -6.35
CA HIS A 87 2.91 -12.63 -7.09
C HIS A 87 3.09 -11.39 -6.19
N PRO A 88 4.19 -10.62 -6.30
CA PRO A 88 4.43 -9.47 -5.41
C PRO A 88 3.30 -8.45 -5.38
N ALA A 89 2.70 -8.16 -6.55
CA ALA A 89 1.50 -7.31 -6.63
C ALA A 89 0.30 -7.89 -5.86
N TYR A 90 0.04 -9.20 -5.97
CA TYR A 90 -1.02 -9.87 -5.21
C TYR A 90 -0.76 -9.80 -3.71
N VAL A 91 0.46 -10.14 -3.29
CA VAL A 91 0.86 -10.11 -1.88
C VAL A 91 0.72 -8.70 -1.32
N PHE A 92 1.22 -7.69 -2.05
CA PHE A 92 1.14 -6.29 -1.66
C PHE A 92 -0.32 -5.82 -1.49
N LEU A 93 -1.22 -6.21 -2.39
CA LEU A 93 -2.65 -5.91 -2.24
C LEU A 93 -3.34 -6.74 -1.14
N GLY A 94 -2.86 -7.95 -0.87
CA GLY A 94 -3.32 -8.75 0.27
C GLY A 94 -2.94 -8.13 1.62
N GLU A 95 -1.80 -7.44 1.70
CA GLU A 95 -1.48 -6.63 2.89
C GLU A 95 -2.48 -5.47 3.07
N ASN A 96 -2.92 -4.85 1.98
CA ASN A 96 -3.94 -3.80 2.00
C ASN A 96 -5.32 -4.33 2.41
N GLU A 97 -5.68 -5.52 1.96
CA GLU A 97 -6.89 -6.22 2.39
C GLU A 97 -6.81 -6.53 3.89
N GLY A 98 -5.73 -7.15 4.35
CA GLY A 98 -5.54 -7.46 5.77
C GLY A 98 -5.48 -6.21 6.66
N LEU A 99 -4.91 -5.10 6.18
CA LEU A 99 -4.95 -3.81 6.89
C LEU A 99 -6.40 -3.33 7.02
N SER A 100 -7.18 -3.44 5.95
CA SER A 100 -8.60 -3.05 5.95
C SER A 100 -9.43 -3.91 6.89
N GLU A 101 -9.19 -5.23 6.93
CA GLU A 101 -9.80 -6.15 7.89
C GLU A 101 -9.41 -5.78 9.33
N PHE A 102 -8.12 -5.57 9.59
CA PHE A 102 -7.63 -5.14 10.91
C PHE A 102 -8.30 -3.84 11.37
N ILE A 103 -8.40 -2.84 10.48
CA ILE A 103 -9.06 -1.57 10.79
C ILE A 103 -10.54 -1.78 11.12
N ASN A 104 -11.26 -2.57 10.32
CA ASN A 104 -12.71 -2.73 10.45
C ASN A 104 -13.14 -3.66 11.58
N ASP A 105 -12.41 -4.74 11.78
CA ASP A 105 -12.85 -5.83 12.67
C ASP A 105 -12.23 -5.74 14.06
N LYS A 106 -11.14 -4.97 14.22
CA LYS A 106 -10.43 -4.82 15.49
C LYS A 106 -10.32 -3.36 15.94
N LEU A 107 -9.60 -2.54 15.19
CA LEU A 107 -9.24 -1.18 15.59
C LEU A 107 -10.48 -0.26 15.74
N ASN A 108 -11.37 -0.24 14.75
CA ASN A 108 -12.61 0.57 14.79
C ASN A 108 -13.52 0.18 15.98
N PRO A 109 -13.83 -1.12 16.21
CA PRO A 109 -14.56 -1.56 17.39
C PRO A 109 -13.92 -1.13 18.71
N ASP A 110 -12.62 -1.35 18.89
CA ASP A 110 -11.93 -1.03 20.15
C ASP A 110 -11.83 0.47 20.38
N PHE A 111 -11.62 1.26 19.33
CA PHE A 111 -11.70 2.72 19.39
C PHE A 111 -13.07 3.22 19.85
N ARG A 112 -14.16 2.73 19.23
CA ARG A 112 -15.53 3.11 19.61
C ARG A 112 -15.85 2.69 21.04
N LYS A 113 -15.40 1.50 21.44
CA LYS A 113 -15.60 0.98 22.79
C LYS A 113 -14.91 1.86 23.82
N TYR A 114 -13.65 2.23 23.57
CA TYR A 114 -12.90 3.14 24.43
C TYR A 114 -13.58 4.51 24.54
N LEU A 115 -14.04 5.12 23.44
CA LEU A 115 -14.72 6.42 23.51
C LEU A 115 -16.05 6.38 24.28
N ASN A 116 -16.72 5.22 24.31
CA ASN A 116 -17.96 5.04 25.06
C ASN A 116 -17.73 4.78 26.55
N SER A 117 -16.71 3.99 26.91
CA SER A 117 -16.46 3.59 28.29
C SER A 117 -15.52 4.55 29.04
N LEU A 118 -14.54 5.10 28.32
CA LEU A 118 -13.38 5.84 28.86
C LEU A 118 -12.61 5.05 29.93
N GLU A 119 -12.74 3.73 29.95
CA GLU A 119 -12.07 2.86 30.90
C GLU A 119 -10.63 2.58 30.49
N ASP A 120 -9.75 2.44 31.49
CA ASP A 120 -8.33 2.22 31.25
C ASP A 120 -8.05 0.88 30.54
N LYS A 121 -8.86 -0.15 30.81
CA LYS A 121 -8.78 -1.44 30.12
C LYS A 121 -9.02 -1.31 28.61
N ASP A 122 -10.05 -0.58 28.21
CA ASP A 122 -10.36 -0.38 26.79
C ASP A 122 -9.32 0.54 26.13
N ARG A 123 -8.76 1.49 26.89
CA ARG A 123 -7.61 2.29 26.45
C ARG A 123 -6.38 1.41 26.14
N LEU A 124 -6.09 0.42 26.99
CA LEU A 124 -4.97 -0.50 26.80
C LEU A 124 -5.15 -1.42 25.58
N ASN A 125 -6.39 -1.83 25.28
CA ASN A 125 -6.69 -2.54 24.03
C ASN A 125 -6.38 -1.65 22.82
N LEU A 126 -6.89 -0.42 22.82
CA LEU A 126 -6.62 0.55 21.76
C LEU A 126 -5.12 0.88 21.63
N GLU A 127 -4.40 0.90 22.75
CA GLU A 127 -2.95 1.06 22.78
C GLU A 127 -2.24 -0.08 22.06
N ALA A 128 -2.63 -1.33 22.33
CA ALA A 128 -2.07 -2.51 21.66
C ALA A 128 -2.37 -2.51 20.16
N ASP A 129 -3.59 -2.12 19.76
CA ASP A 129 -3.94 -1.99 18.34
C ASP A 129 -3.14 -0.89 17.64
N ALA A 130 -2.90 0.25 18.30
CA ALA A 130 -2.05 1.31 17.77
C ALA A 130 -0.60 0.84 17.57
N GLU A 131 -0.07 0.02 18.50
CA GLU A 131 1.26 -0.58 18.37
C GLU A 131 1.33 -1.60 17.23
N GLU A 132 0.30 -2.41 17.05
CA GLU A 132 0.21 -3.35 15.92
C GLU A 132 0.13 -2.59 14.59
N LEU A 133 -0.68 -1.53 14.52
CA LEU A 133 -0.83 -0.69 13.32
C LEU A 133 0.49 -0.03 12.88
N MET A 134 1.41 0.28 13.79
CA MET A 134 2.74 0.81 13.45
C MET A 134 3.53 -0.11 12.51
N SER A 135 3.22 -1.40 12.46
CA SER A 135 3.89 -2.35 11.56
C SER A 135 3.65 -2.06 10.07
N ILE A 136 2.63 -1.24 9.72
CA ILE A 136 2.38 -0.79 8.34
C ILE A 136 3.58 -0.07 7.71
N VAL A 137 4.48 0.48 8.53
CA VAL A 137 5.72 1.11 8.05
C VAL A 137 6.51 0.18 7.13
N LYS A 138 6.51 -1.14 7.37
CA LYS A 138 7.19 -2.11 6.48
C LYS A 138 6.59 -2.17 5.07
N HIS A 139 5.27 -2.04 4.96
CA HIS A 139 4.58 -2.00 3.68
C HIS A 139 4.98 -0.75 2.90
N TYR A 140 5.01 0.41 3.56
CA TYR A 140 5.47 1.65 2.94
C TYR A 140 6.96 1.61 2.60
N ASP A 141 7.80 1.03 3.44
CA ASP A 141 9.22 0.86 3.14
C ASP A 141 9.41 -0.03 1.89
N ARG A 142 8.62 -1.10 1.71
CA ARG A 142 8.62 -1.89 0.47
C ARG A 142 8.15 -1.08 -0.73
N LYS A 143 7.08 -0.31 -0.57
CA LYS A 143 6.54 0.57 -1.63
C LYS A 143 7.59 1.57 -2.11
N GLU A 144 8.18 2.31 -1.17
CA GLU A 144 9.12 3.39 -1.45
C GLU A 144 10.46 2.90 -1.98
N ASN A 145 10.98 1.78 -1.46
CA ASN A 145 12.30 1.30 -1.85
C ASN A 145 12.29 0.30 -3.01
N LEU A 146 11.21 -0.46 -3.19
CA LEU A 146 11.15 -1.54 -4.18
C LEU A 146 10.24 -1.24 -5.37
N LEU A 147 9.22 -0.38 -5.23
CA LEU A 147 8.24 -0.14 -6.30
C LEU A 147 8.42 1.23 -6.96
N PHE A 148 8.49 2.31 -6.17
CA PHE A 148 8.64 3.67 -6.69
C PHE A 148 9.81 3.88 -7.66
N PRO A 149 11.01 3.29 -7.44
CA PRO A 149 12.13 3.47 -8.36
C PRO A 149 11.82 3.06 -9.82
N TYR A 150 10.95 2.08 -10.04
CA TYR A 150 10.56 1.65 -11.39
C TYR A 150 9.69 2.68 -12.11
N LEU A 151 8.80 3.38 -11.38
CA LEU A 151 8.03 4.48 -11.96
C LEU A 151 8.92 5.69 -12.27
N GLU A 152 9.85 6.01 -11.36
CA GLU A 152 10.79 7.11 -11.58
C GLU A 152 11.69 6.87 -12.81
N GLN A 153 12.17 5.64 -12.99
CA GLN A 153 12.92 5.24 -14.18
C GLN A 153 12.09 5.34 -15.46
N ALA A 154 10.77 5.14 -15.37
CA ALA A 154 9.84 5.33 -16.47
C ALA A 154 9.48 6.81 -16.73
N GLY A 155 10.01 7.75 -15.93
CA GLY A 155 9.71 9.18 -16.03
C GLY A 155 8.43 9.62 -15.32
N ILE A 156 7.85 8.75 -14.48
CA ILE A 156 6.69 9.03 -13.63
C ILE A 156 7.20 9.28 -12.21
N THR A 157 7.33 10.56 -11.84
CA THR A 157 7.99 11.01 -10.61
C THR A 157 7.04 11.69 -9.63
N VAL A 158 6.03 12.41 -10.13
CA VAL A 158 5.09 13.17 -9.30
C VAL A 158 4.15 12.25 -8.50
N PRO A 159 3.50 11.22 -9.07
CA PRO A 159 2.64 10.35 -8.28
C PRO A 159 3.37 9.62 -7.14
N PRO A 160 4.57 9.01 -7.35
CA PRO A 160 5.37 8.47 -6.25
C PRO A 160 5.69 9.50 -5.16
N GLN A 161 6.11 10.72 -5.53
CA GLN A 161 6.41 11.79 -4.57
C GLN A 161 5.19 12.21 -3.75
N VAL A 162 4.02 12.33 -4.40
CA VAL A 162 2.74 12.64 -3.75
C VAL A 162 2.35 11.52 -2.77
N MET A 163 2.44 10.27 -3.20
CA MET A 163 2.12 9.12 -2.34
C MET A 163 3.07 9.03 -1.13
N TRP A 164 4.38 9.23 -1.33
CA TRP A 164 5.36 9.29 -0.25
C TRP A 164 5.01 10.41 0.75
N GLY A 165 4.68 11.61 0.26
CA GLY A 165 4.24 12.71 1.13
C GLY A 165 3.03 12.35 2.00
N VAL A 166 2.12 11.52 1.50
CA VAL A 166 0.98 11.00 2.28
C VAL A 166 1.44 9.91 3.27
N ASP A 167 2.37 9.03 2.89
CA ASP A 167 2.96 8.03 3.78
C ASP A 167 3.61 8.68 5.00
N ASP A 168 4.33 9.79 4.81
CA ASP A 168 4.92 10.55 5.91
C ASP A 168 3.88 11.17 6.84
N VAL A 169 2.78 11.70 6.28
CA VAL A 169 1.64 12.19 7.06
C VAL A 169 1.02 11.05 7.89
N ILE A 170 0.86 9.86 7.31
CA ILE A 170 0.34 8.68 8.00
C ILE A 170 1.30 8.26 9.13
N ARG A 171 2.62 8.16 8.87
CA ARG A 171 3.64 7.84 9.88
C ARG A 171 3.58 8.81 11.05
N ASP A 172 3.45 10.11 10.80
CA ASP A 172 3.37 11.11 11.86
C ASP A 172 2.07 11.02 12.66
N LEU A 173 0.93 10.77 11.99
CA LEU A 173 -0.34 10.55 12.66
C LEU A 173 -0.32 9.28 13.52
N LEU A 174 0.29 8.19 13.05
CA LEU A 174 0.45 6.95 13.81
C LEU A 174 1.29 7.15 15.07
N ARG A 175 2.46 7.79 14.93
CA ARG A 175 3.33 8.13 16.09
C ARG A 175 2.58 9.00 17.09
N LEU A 176 1.84 9.99 16.59
CA LEU A 176 1.07 10.88 17.44
C LEU A 176 -0.07 10.14 18.13
N PHE A 177 -0.80 9.28 17.42
CA PHE A 177 -1.88 8.45 17.93
C PHE A 177 -1.40 7.56 19.09
N ALA A 178 -0.35 6.76 18.85
CA ALA A 178 0.26 5.92 19.87
C ALA A 178 0.74 6.72 21.09
N LYS A 179 1.29 7.93 20.86
CA LYS A 179 1.74 8.82 21.95
C LYS A 179 0.59 9.37 22.78
N VAL A 180 -0.52 9.81 22.17
CA VAL A 180 -1.62 10.44 22.90
C VAL A 180 -2.45 9.44 23.70
N ILE A 181 -2.53 8.18 23.26
CA ILE A 181 -3.20 7.10 24.02
C ILE A 181 -2.48 6.84 25.35
N LYS A 182 -1.16 7.00 25.38
CA LYS A 182 -0.29 6.79 26.56
C LYS A 182 -0.15 8.03 27.43
N GLN A 183 -0.67 9.18 27.00
CA GLN A 183 -0.48 10.44 27.70
C GLN A 183 -1.27 10.48 29.02
N VAL A 184 -0.65 11.01 30.08
CA VAL A 184 -1.31 11.28 31.37
C VAL A 184 -1.24 12.79 31.66
N PRO A 185 -2.37 13.47 31.94
CA PRO A 185 -3.74 12.95 31.92
C PRO A 185 -4.19 12.59 30.48
N VAL A 186 -5.04 11.57 30.38
CA VAL A 186 -5.59 11.11 29.10
C VAL A 186 -6.54 12.17 28.53
N MET A 187 -6.45 12.41 27.23
CA MET A 187 -7.29 13.39 26.53
C MET A 187 -8.09 12.69 25.42
N PRO A 188 -9.27 12.10 25.73
CA PRO A 188 -10.05 11.32 24.76
C PRO A 188 -10.37 12.09 23.48
N LYS A 189 -10.72 13.38 23.59
CA LYS A 189 -11.03 14.21 22.43
C LYS A 189 -9.83 14.37 21.48
N ARG A 190 -8.61 14.39 22.02
CA ARG A 190 -7.39 14.46 21.21
C ARG A 190 -7.15 13.14 20.47
N ILE A 191 -7.38 12.01 21.13
CA ILE A 191 -7.31 10.67 20.52
C ILE A 191 -8.32 10.59 19.37
N GLU A 192 -9.57 11.01 19.60
CA GLU A 192 -10.63 11.03 18.59
C GLU A 192 -10.25 11.87 17.36
N MET A 193 -9.80 13.12 17.56
CA MET A 193 -9.42 13.99 16.45
C MET A 193 -8.27 13.43 15.59
N ILE A 194 -7.30 12.75 16.21
CA ILE A 194 -6.19 12.14 15.47
C ILE A 194 -6.70 10.91 14.71
N TYR A 195 -7.52 10.09 15.35
CA TYR A 195 -8.11 8.90 14.73
C TYR A 195 -8.96 9.23 13.51
N GLU A 196 -9.83 10.24 13.63
CA GLU A 196 -10.69 10.74 12.54
C GLU A 196 -9.89 11.29 11.35
N ARG A 197 -8.63 11.69 11.56
CA ARG A 197 -7.71 12.10 10.49
C ARG A 197 -6.88 10.94 9.94
N LEU A 198 -6.49 9.99 10.79
CA LEU A 198 -5.63 8.86 10.44
C LEU A 198 -6.33 7.83 9.55
N ILE A 199 -7.53 7.37 9.95
CA ILE A 199 -8.21 6.28 9.24
C ILE A 199 -8.52 6.62 7.78
N PRO A 200 -9.06 7.81 7.44
CA PRO A 200 -9.32 8.13 6.04
C PRO A 200 -8.05 8.16 5.18
N GLN A 201 -6.88 8.52 5.75
CA GLN A 201 -5.62 8.51 5.01
C GLN A 201 -5.14 7.09 4.71
N LEU A 202 -5.24 6.17 5.69
CA LEU A 202 -4.93 4.75 5.49
C LEU A 202 -5.85 4.13 4.42
N GLU A 203 -7.15 4.33 4.54
CA GLU A 203 -8.15 3.82 3.58
C GLU A 203 -7.93 4.42 2.18
N SER A 204 -7.61 5.71 2.11
CA SER A 204 -7.32 6.36 0.83
C SER A 204 -6.04 5.82 0.20
N MET A 205 -5.00 5.51 0.99
CA MET A 205 -3.75 4.94 0.47
C MET A 205 -3.97 3.53 -0.11
N VAL A 206 -4.76 2.68 0.56
CA VAL A 206 -5.16 1.36 0.05
C VAL A 206 -5.80 1.46 -1.34
N VAL A 207 -6.67 2.46 -1.52
CA VAL A 207 -7.30 2.73 -2.83
C VAL A 207 -6.26 3.18 -3.85
N LYS A 208 -5.38 4.13 -3.50
CA LYS A 208 -4.33 4.62 -4.41
C LYS A 208 -3.42 3.49 -4.89
N GLU A 209 -3.02 2.63 -3.98
CA GLU A 209 -2.12 1.53 -4.26
C GLU A 209 -2.74 0.51 -5.20
N ARG A 210 -4.00 0.10 -4.93
CA ARG A 210 -4.74 -0.85 -5.78
C ARG A 210 -5.07 -0.29 -7.15
N ASP A 211 -5.60 0.92 -7.17
CA ASP A 211 -6.31 1.45 -8.33
C ASP A 211 -5.36 2.29 -9.22
N PHE A 212 -4.23 2.79 -8.70
CA PHE A 212 -3.27 3.59 -9.48
C PHE A 212 -1.86 3.01 -9.49
N LEU A 213 -1.26 2.77 -8.32
CA LEU A 213 0.15 2.35 -8.24
C LEU A 213 0.40 1.01 -8.96
N ILE A 214 -0.33 -0.04 -8.57
CA ILE A 214 -0.14 -1.38 -9.16
C ILE A 214 -0.39 -1.36 -10.68
N PRO A 215 -1.47 -0.75 -11.21
CA PRO A 215 -1.66 -0.63 -12.65
C PRO A 215 -0.54 0.11 -13.39
N MET A 216 0.02 1.19 -12.82
CA MET A 216 1.16 1.90 -13.42
C MET A 216 2.40 1.01 -13.43
N LEU A 217 2.68 0.30 -12.34
CA LEU A 217 3.82 -0.62 -12.25
C LEU A 217 3.68 -1.78 -13.23
N ASP A 218 2.50 -2.38 -13.33
CA ASP A 218 2.18 -3.47 -14.27
C ASP A 218 2.37 -3.03 -15.74
N HIS A 219 2.26 -1.74 -16.05
CA HIS A 219 2.57 -1.23 -17.38
C HIS A 219 4.07 -1.10 -17.66
N HIS A 220 4.87 -0.81 -16.63
CA HIS A 220 6.28 -0.43 -16.78
C HIS A 220 7.30 -1.50 -16.33
N MET A 221 6.88 -2.44 -15.48
CA MET A 221 7.74 -3.49 -14.95
C MET A 221 7.67 -4.76 -15.79
N THR A 222 8.82 -5.42 -15.93
CA THR A 222 8.92 -6.74 -16.52
C THR A 222 8.72 -7.83 -15.46
N GLU A 223 8.52 -9.07 -15.89
CA GLU A 223 8.46 -10.24 -14.99
C GLU A 223 9.71 -10.36 -14.11
N ARG A 224 10.89 -10.04 -14.68
CA ARG A 224 12.15 -10.09 -13.94
C ARG A 224 12.29 -8.99 -12.89
N ASP A 225 11.67 -7.83 -13.12
CA ASP A 225 11.60 -6.78 -12.12
C ASP A 225 10.74 -7.23 -10.93
N TRP A 226 9.61 -7.89 -11.20
CA TRP A 226 8.77 -8.48 -10.16
C TRP A 226 9.49 -9.59 -9.38
N GLU A 227 10.26 -10.46 -10.05
CA GLU A 227 11.11 -11.44 -9.35
C GLU A 227 12.08 -10.78 -8.37
N LEU A 228 12.72 -9.68 -8.76
CA LEU A 228 13.64 -8.95 -7.89
C LEU A 228 12.92 -8.34 -6.69
N VAL A 229 11.77 -7.70 -6.93
CA VAL A 229 10.91 -7.17 -5.86
C VAL A 229 10.51 -8.29 -4.88
N ALA A 230 10.18 -9.49 -5.37
CA ALA A 230 9.86 -10.63 -4.52
C ALA A 230 11.03 -11.06 -3.63
N GLN A 231 12.24 -11.13 -4.21
CA GLN A 231 13.46 -11.50 -3.49
C GLN A 231 13.76 -10.51 -2.35
N GLU A 232 13.73 -9.21 -2.65
CA GLU A 232 14.06 -8.15 -1.70
C GLU A 232 12.94 -7.89 -0.68
N SER A 233 11.67 -8.14 -1.05
CA SER A 233 10.53 -8.01 -0.14
C SER A 233 10.67 -8.87 1.12
N SER A 234 11.30 -10.04 1.02
CA SER A 234 11.54 -10.93 2.17
C SER A 234 12.47 -10.33 3.23
N ILE A 235 13.38 -9.44 2.81
CA ILE A 235 14.37 -8.79 3.69
C ILE A 235 13.71 -7.68 4.51
N ILE A 236 12.84 -6.88 3.89
CA ILE A 236 12.07 -5.83 4.58
C ILE A 236 10.96 -6.47 5.43
N GLY A 237 10.32 -7.50 4.89
CA GLY A 237 9.27 -8.28 5.53
C GLY A 237 7.86 -7.81 5.16
N TYR A 238 6.91 -8.68 5.47
CA TYR A 238 5.48 -8.51 5.17
C TYR A 238 4.67 -8.18 6.43
N VAL A 239 3.49 -7.58 6.24
CA VAL A 239 2.59 -7.14 7.31
C VAL A 239 1.13 -7.29 6.91
N PHE A 240 0.24 -7.63 7.85
CA PHE A 240 -1.20 -7.79 7.64
C PHE A 240 -1.66 -8.87 6.64
N ASN A 241 -0.78 -9.49 5.85
CA ASN A 241 -1.12 -10.58 4.94
C ASN A 241 -1.35 -11.95 5.60
N ARG A 242 -1.23 -12.08 6.92
CA ARG A 242 -1.29 -13.35 7.66
C ARG A 242 -2.73 -13.82 7.86
N GLY A 243 -3.37 -14.25 6.77
CA GLY A 243 -4.77 -14.70 6.75
C GLY A 243 -5.39 -14.64 5.36
N ILE A 244 -4.77 -13.90 4.45
CA ILE A 244 -5.22 -13.76 3.07
C ILE A 244 -4.61 -14.89 2.23
N GLU A 245 -5.48 -15.78 1.74
CA GLU A 245 -5.09 -16.88 0.86
C GLU A 245 -4.38 -16.33 -0.38
N GLY A 246 -3.21 -16.89 -0.72
CA GLY A 246 -2.42 -16.45 -1.87
C GLY A 246 -1.53 -15.23 -1.62
N ALA A 247 -1.71 -14.50 -0.51
CA ALA A 247 -0.85 -13.38 -0.14
C ALA A 247 0.10 -13.72 1.01
N SER A 248 0.06 -14.95 1.53
CA SER A 248 0.90 -15.35 2.65
C SER A 248 2.39 -15.36 2.27
N ASN A 249 3.27 -15.30 3.27
CA ASN A 249 4.72 -15.39 3.04
C ASN A 249 5.10 -16.72 2.35
N SER A 250 4.39 -17.81 2.63
CA SER A 250 4.59 -19.10 1.96
C SER A 250 4.16 -19.06 0.51
N ASP A 251 3.07 -18.37 0.18
CA ASP A 251 2.62 -18.21 -1.21
C ASP A 251 3.62 -17.38 -2.01
N ALA A 252 4.09 -16.26 -1.43
CA ALA A 252 5.12 -15.41 -2.01
C ALA A 252 6.41 -16.20 -2.32
N MET A 253 6.87 -17.01 -1.36
CA MET A 253 8.05 -17.85 -1.53
C MET A 253 7.82 -18.96 -2.57
N SER A 254 6.63 -19.55 -2.62
CA SER A 254 6.28 -20.59 -3.57
C SER A 254 6.26 -20.05 -5.00
N TRP A 255 5.68 -18.87 -5.20
CA TRP A 255 5.69 -18.18 -6.49
C TRP A 255 7.12 -17.86 -6.94
N LEU A 256 7.96 -17.29 -6.06
CA LEU A 256 9.34 -16.95 -6.40
C LEU A 256 10.18 -18.19 -6.77
N GLN A 257 9.96 -19.33 -6.13
CA GLN A 257 10.63 -20.59 -6.48
C GLN A 257 10.22 -21.09 -7.87
N GLN A 258 8.94 -20.99 -8.19
CA GLN A 258 8.43 -21.39 -9.51
C GLN A 258 9.06 -20.55 -10.63
N GLN A 259 9.24 -19.23 -10.40
CA GLN A 259 9.86 -18.34 -11.39
C GLN A 259 11.38 -18.50 -11.50
N SER A 260 12.07 -18.65 -10.37
CA SER A 260 13.53 -18.82 -10.36
C SER A 260 14.03 -20.18 -10.86
N GLY A 261 13.12 -21.13 -11.14
CA GLY A 261 13.47 -22.48 -11.59
C GLY A 261 14.21 -23.32 -10.55
N GLN A 262 14.33 -22.82 -9.31
CA GLN A 262 14.95 -23.54 -8.19
C GLN A 262 13.85 -24.20 -7.34
N SER A 263 13.72 -25.51 -7.51
CA SER A 263 13.03 -26.39 -6.56
C SER A 263 13.69 -26.28 -5.19
N ILE A 264 12.98 -25.78 -4.19
CA ILE A 264 13.36 -26.04 -2.80
C ILE A 264 12.98 -27.51 -2.54
N ALA A 265 14.00 -28.36 -2.41
CA ALA A 265 13.85 -29.58 -1.66
C ALA A 265 13.27 -29.20 -0.31
N ALA A 266 12.03 -29.62 -0.07
CA ALA A 266 11.36 -29.45 1.21
C ALA A 266 12.35 -29.83 2.31
N VAL A 267 12.48 -28.97 3.31
CA VAL A 267 13.10 -29.39 4.57
C VAL A 267 12.09 -30.35 5.19
N ASP A 268 12.20 -31.63 4.82
CA ASP A 268 11.49 -32.73 5.44
C ASP A 268 11.95 -32.80 6.88
N SER A 269 11.10 -32.32 7.78
CA SER A 269 11.07 -32.77 9.16
C SER A 269 10.50 -34.18 9.17
N ASP A 270 11.34 -35.20 8.96
CA ASP A 270 11.36 -36.43 9.76
C ASP A 270 12.32 -37.51 9.23
N ASN A 271 13.34 -37.80 10.05
CA ASN A 271 13.98 -39.10 10.31
C ASN A 271 14.34 -40.04 9.12
N ASN A 272 15.64 -40.17 8.84
CA ASN A 272 16.38 -41.43 9.12
C ASN A 272 17.90 -41.33 8.87
N ASN A 273 18.66 -41.65 9.92
CA ASN A 273 20.01 -42.24 9.98
C ASN A 273 20.85 -42.37 8.70
N ASP A 274 21.59 -41.33 8.36
CA ASP A 274 22.98 -41.48 7.95
C ASP A 274 23.70 -40.14 8.20
N GLY A 275 24.78 -40.15 9.00
CA GLY A 275 25.44 -38.97 9.58
C GLY A 275 26.15 -38.03 8.59
N ARG A 276 25.46 -37.61 7.53
CA ARG A 276 25.97 -36.69 6.49
C ARG A 276 25.01 -35.51 6.32
N VAL A 277 25.55 -34.32 6.52
CA VAL A 277 24.87 -33.05 6.22
C VAL A 277 25.54 -32.44 5.01
N ILE A 278 24.77 -32.15 3.96
CA ILE A 278 25.27 -31.54 2.72
C ILE A 278 25.03 -30.03 2.79
N ILE A 279 26.10 -29.23 2.62
CA ILE A 279 26.04 -27.76 2.55
C ILE A 279 26.75 -27.26 1.27
N PRO A 280 26.43 -26.04 0.78
CA PRO A 280 26.88 -25.54 -0.53
C PRO A 280 28.41 -25.40 -0.72
N SER A 281 29.18 -25.55 0.36
CA SER A 281 30.65 -25.42 0.39
C SER A 281 31.39 -26.76 0.55
N GLY A 282 30.70 -27.91 0.54
CA GLY A 282 31.28 -29.25 0.64
C GLY A 282 30.61 -30.15 1.70
N ASP A 283 30.89 -31.45 1.63
CA ASP A 283 30.26 -32.47 2.50
C ASP A 283 30.92 -32.54 3.89
N LEU A 284 30.10 -32.62 4.95
CA LEU A 284 30.58 -32.77 6.33
C LEU A 284 30.03 -34.08 6.91
N THR A 285 30.93 -35.03 7.22
CA THR A 285 30.63 -36.25 7.97
C THR A 285 30.80 -35.99 9.46
N LEU A 286 29.76 -36.24 10.24
CA LEU A 286 29.86 -36.26 11.70
C LEU A 286 30.50 -37.58 12.13
N ASP A 287 31.84 -37.64 12.10
CA ASP A 287 32.56 -38.70 12.81
C ASP A 287 32.58 -38.40 14.31
N GLN A 288 32.37 -39.46 15.09
CA GLN A 288 31.98 -39.53 16.51
C GLN A 288 32.81 -38.72 17.50
#